data_AF-A0A6V8Q7W2-F1
#
_entry.id   AF-A0A6V8Q7W2-F1
#
_cell.length_a   1.000
_cell.length_b   1.000
_cell.length_c   1.000
_cell.angle_alpha   90.00
_cell.angle_beta   90.00
_cell.angle_gamma   90.00
#
_symmetry.space_group_name_H-M   'P 1'
#
loop_
_entity.id
_entity.type
_entity.pdbx_description
1 polymer ?
#
loop_
_entity_poly.entity_id
_entity_poly.type
_entity_poly.pdbx_seq_one_letter_code
_entity_poly.pdbx_strand_id
1 'polypeptide(L)'
;MLRKDLKGIYTIWLRDIKRFFRDRGRIIGATAQPALFLFVLGTGLSSALRFIGGGGSTFLDFIYPGIIGMTVLFTATFSALSIVWDREFGFLKEVLVAPISRTAIVLGKACGGSTQAMLQGLIMLAFAPILGVRLNLVNVMELIALMILMSFALTSFGILIAARMKSMHGFQMVMNFFLMPMFFLSGAMFPI
;
A
#
# COMPACT_ATOMS: atom_id res chain seq x y z
N MET A 1 -29.47 -11.34 -10.09
CA MET A 1 -28.72 -10.27 -9.42
C MET A 1 -27.25 -10.60 -9.24
N LEU A 2 -26.85 -11.73 -8.63
CA LEU A 2 -25.44 -12.12 -8.40
C LEU A 2 -24.48 -11.98 -9.61
N ARG A 3 -24.88 -12.40 -10.82
CA ARG A 3 -24.02 -12.27 -12.02
C ARG A 3 -23.75 -10.81 -12.44
N LYS A 4 -24.66 -9.88 -12.13
CA LYS A 4 -24.46 -8.45 -12.39
C LYS A 4 -23.52 -7.84 -11.36
N ASP A 5 -23.65 -8.23 -10.09
CA ASP A 5 -22.76 -7.77 -9.02
C ASP A 5 -21.31 -8.26 -9.21
N LEU A 6 -21.10 -9.52 -9.56
CA LEU A 6 -19.77 -10.07 -9.86
C LEU A 6 -19.08 -9.35 -11.03
N LYS A 7 -19.83 -9.08 -12.11
CA LYS A 7 -19.31 -8.29 -13.25
C LYS A 7 -19.01 -6.85 -12.85
N GLY A 8 -19.81 -6.26 -11.96
CA GLY A 8 -19.57 -4.93 -11.38
C GLY A 8 -18.26 -4.88 -10.59
N ILE A 9 -18.05 -5.84 -9.67
CA ILE A 9 -16.82 -5.97 -8.88
C ILE A 9 -15.60 -6.08 -9.81
N TYR A 10 -15.63 -7.00 -10.77
CA TYR A 10 -14.53 -7.20 -11.71
C TYR A 10 -14.23 -5.96 -12.56
N THR A 11 -15.26 -5.26 -13.02
CA THR A 11 -15.10 -4.05 -13.85
C THR A 11 -14.45 -2.92 -13.05
N ILE A 12 -14.89 -2.70 -11.80
CA ILE A 12 -14.33 -1.69 -10.92
C ILE A 12 -12.87 -2.03 -10.59
N TRP A 13 -12.60 -3.30 -10.26
CA TRP A 13 -11.27 -3.80 -9.99
C TRP A 13 -10.31 -3.59 -11.17
N LEU A 14 -10.73 -4.01 -12.37
CA LEU A 14 -9.95 -3.87 -13.60
C LEU A 14 -9.71 -2.39 -13.96
N ARG A 15 -10.71 -1.52 -13.75
CA ARG A 15 -10.59 -0.08 -13.98
C ARG A 15 -9.54 0.54 -13.06
N ASP A 16 -9.58 0.20 -11.78
CA ASP A 16 -8.64 0.72 -10.80
C ASP A 16 -7.21 0.22 -11.06
N ILE A 17 -7.03 -1.04 -11.45
CA ILE A 17 -5.73 -1.58 -11.88
C ILE A 17 -5.24 -0.84 -13.14
N LYS A 18 -6.06 -0.71 -14.18
CA LYS A 18 -5.66 0.00 -15.41
C LYS A 18 -5.29 1.45 -15.14
N ARG A 19 -6.02 2.14 -14.25
CA ARG A 19 -5.71 3.52 -13.85
C ARG A 19 -4.37 3.59 -13.12
N PHE A 20 -4.11 2.64 -12.22
CA PHE A 20 -2.83 2.55 -11.52
C PHE A 20 -1.66 2.38 -12.48
N PHE A 21 -1.73 1.42 -13.43
CA PHE A 21 -0.67 1.22 -14.43
C PHE A 21 -0.48 2.42 -15.38
N ARG A 22 -1.52 3.20 -15.63
CA ARG A 22 -1.43 4.43 -16.45
C ARG A 22 -0.81 5.59 -15.67
N ASP A 23 -1.01 5.63 -14.35
CA ASP A 23 -0.45 6.66 -13.48
C ASP A 23 0.99 6.30 -13.07
N ARG A 24 1.89 6.36 -14.06
CA ARG A 24 3.31 6.05 -13.86
C ARG A 24 3.96 6.93 -12.79
N GLY A 25 3.54 8.19 -12.71
CA GLY A 25 4.04 9.13 -11.69
C GLY A 25 3.70 8.66 -10.27
N ARG A 26 2.48 8.17 -10.07
CA ARG A 26 2.06 7.59 -8.78
C ARG A 26 2.78 6.29 -8.45
N ILE A 27 2.99 5.39 -9.41
CA ILE A 27 3.75 4.15 -9.19
C ILE A 27 5.19 4.46 -8.77
N ILE A 28 5.84 5.36 -9.53
CA ILE A 28 7.21 5.78 -9.24
C ILE A 28 7.25 6.47 -7.88
N GLY A 29 6.37 7.43 -7.60
CA GLY A 29 6.34 8.13 -6.32
C GLY A 29 6.11 7.20 -5.12
N ALA A 30 5.16 6.28 -5.23
CA ALA A 30 4.83 5.33 -4.16
C ALA A 30 5.94 4.29 -3.90
N THR A 31 6.78 4.00 -4.89
CA THR A 31 7.94 3.09 -4.74
C THR A 31 9.20 3.86 -4.36
N ALA A 32 9.39 5.06 -4.91
CA ALA A 32 10.59 5.87 -4.75
C ALA A 32 10.79 6.28 -3.30
N GLN A 33 9.74 6.68 -2.59
CA GLN A 33 9.88 7.08 -1.18
C GLN A 33 10.34 5.90 -0.29
N PRO A 34 9.69 4.72 -0.30
CA PRO A 34 10.20 3.55 0.42
C PRO A 34 11.56 3.06 -0.07
N ALA A 35 11.84 3.12 -1.38
CA ALA A 35 13.13 2.72 -1.95
C ALA A 35 14.27 3.66 -1.52
N LEU A 36 14.03 4.97 -1.46
CA LEU A 36 14.97 5.94 -0.91
C LEU A 36 15.23 5.66 0.57
N PHE A 37 14.18 5.34 1.33
CA PHE A 37 14.31 4.98 2.73
C PHE A 37 15.16 3.73 2.92
N LEU A 38 14.91 2.70 2.10
CA LEU A 38 15.70 1.48 2.05
C LEU A 38 17.14 1.73 1.65
N PHE A 39 17.38 2.60 0.67
CA PHE A 39 18.74 2.90 0.25
C PHE A 39 19.50 3.67 1.33
N VAL A 40 18.89 4.71 1.89
CA VAL A 40 19.51 5.58 2.91
C VAL A 40 19.75 4.82 4.21
N LEU A 41 18.77 4.08 4.73
CA LEU A 41 18.92 3.33 5.98
C LEU A 41 19.62 2.00 5.76
N GLY A 42 19.30 1.30 4.67
CA GLY A 42 19.89 0.00 4.36
C GLY A 42 21.36 0.09 4.01
N THR A 43 21.83 1.13 3.31
CA THR A 43 23.26 1.29 2.99
C THR A 43 23.96 2.30 3.89
N GLY A 44 23.33 3.43 4.22
CA GLY A 44 23.94 4.47 5.05
C GLY A 44 24.06 4.07 6.52
N LEU A 45 22.97 3.59 7.14
CA LEU A 45 22.99 3.23 8.56
C LEU A 45 23.74 1.92 8.81
N SER A 46 23.66 0.95 7.90
CA SER A 46 24.46 -0.29 8.00
C SER A 46 25.96 -0.02 7.88
N SER A 47 26.38 0.91 7.02
CA SER A 47 27.78 1.35 6.91
C SER A 47 28.24 2.09 8.17
N ALA A 48 27.41 2.98 8.72
CA ALA A 48 27.69 3.66 9.98
C ALA A 48 27.78 2.69 11.18
N LEU A 49 26.91 1.69 11.25
CA LEU A 49 26.95 0.66 12.30
C LEU A 49 28.18 -0.24 12.18
N ARG A 50 28.59 -0.61 10.95
CA ARG A 50 29.87 -1.30 10.70
C ARG A 50 31.07 -0.48 11.19
N PHE A 51 31.03 0.84 11.02
CA PHE A 51 32.09 1.75 11.47
C PHE A 51 32.20 1.82 13.01
N ILE A 52 31.10 1.63 13.74
CA ILE A 52 31.05 1.68 15.21
C ILE A 52 31.18 0.27 15.84
N GLY A 53 31.43 -0.78 15.04
CA GLY A 53 31.61 -2.15 15.53
C GLY A 53 30.32 -2.95 15.75
N GLY A 54 29.16 -2.42 15.32
CA GLY A 54 27.89 -3.14 15.30
C GLY A 54 27.77 -4.01 14.04
N GLY A 55 27.32 -5.26 14.17
CA GLY A 55 27.18 -6.23 13.08
C GLY A 55 26.21 -5.79 11.98
N GLY A 56 26.72 -5.07 10.97
CA GLY A 56 25.88 -4.43 9.94
C GLY A 56 25.24 -5.34 8.89
N SER A 57 25.42 -6.67 8.93
CA SER A 57 24.66 -7.60 8.08
C SER A 57 23.28 -7.94 8.67
N THR A 58 23.16 -8.04 9.99
CA THR A 58 21.88 -8.38 10.66
C THR A 58 20.86 -7.25 10.56
N PHE A 59 21.33 -6.01 10.47
CA PHE A 59 20.44 -4.84 10.45
C PHE A 59 19.61 -4.74 9.16
N LEU A 60 20.20 -5.09 8.00
CA LEU A 60 19.50 -5.11 6.72
C LEU A 60 18.39 -6.17 6.69
N ASP A 61 18.67 -7.38 7.18
CA ASP A 61 17.69 -8.46 7.27
C ASP A 61 16.51 -8.11 8.19
N PHE A 62 16.76 -7.26 9.20
CA PHE A 62 15.74 -6.78 10.13
C PHE A 62 14.86 -5.65 9.57
N ILE A 63 15.46 -4.62 8.96
CA ILE A 63 14.72 -3.44 8.50
C ILE A 63 13.91 -3.70 7.22
N TYR A 64 14.36 -4.66 6.41
CA TYR A 64 13.77 -4.99 5.12
C TYR A 64 12.26 -5.33 5.16
N PRO A 65 11.79 -6.27 6.01
CA PRO A 65 10.36 -6.56 6.14
C PRO A 65 9.54 -5.34 6.61
N GLY A 66 10.10 -4.50 7.49
CA GLY A 66 9.46 -3.27 7.94
C GLY A 66 9.23 -2.28 6.79
N ILE A 67 10.19 -2.17 5.88
CA ILE A 67 10.06 -1.28 4.71
C ILE A 67 9.07 -1.85 3.68
N ILE A 68 8.98 -3.17 3.52
CA ILE A 68 7.90 -3.79 2.74
C ILE A 68 6.55 -3.43 3.37
N GLY A 69 6.41 -3.55 4.69
CA GLY A 69 5.21 -3.15 5.43
C GLY A 69 4.86 -1.68 5.22
N MET A 70 5.85 -0.79 5.30
CA MET A 70 5.72 0.64 5.01
C MET A 70 5.19 0.89 3.59
N THR A 71 5.76 0.19 2.60
CA THR A 71 5.37 0.31 1.19
C THR A 71 3.91 -0.08 0.98
N VAL A 72 3.50 -1.21 1.57
CA VAL A 72 2.10 -1.69 1.55
C VAL A 72 1.19 -0.70 2.24
N LEU A 73 1.60 -0.16 3.40
CA LEU A 73 0.81 0.75 4.21
C LEU A 73 0.51 2.08 3.51
N PHE A 74 1.53 2.73 2.94
CA PHE A 74 1.31 3.95 2.16
C PHE A 74 0.47 3.66 0.92
N THR A 75 0.81 2.62 0.16
CA THR A 75 0.08 2.31 -1.08
C THR A 75 -1.39 1.98 -0.82
N ALA A 76 -1.69 1.17 0.19
CA ALA A 76 -3.05 0.80 0.58
C ALA A 76 -3.85 2.03 1.02
N THR A 77 -3.25 2.93 1.80
CA THR A 77 -3.92 4.15 2.27
C THR A 77 -4.19 5.13 1.13
N PHE A 78 -3.21 5.36 0.26
CA PHE A 78 -3.39 6.19 -0.94
C PHE A 78 -4.34 5.56 -1.97
N SER A 79 -4.53 4.23 -1.97
CA SER A 79 -5.55 3.59 -2.82
C SER A 79 -6.96 4.06 -2.46
N ALA A 80 -7.26 4.21 -1.15
CA ALA A 80 -8.56 4.66 -0.66
C ALA A 80 -8.84 6.14 -0.98
N LEU A 81 -7.80 6.96 -1.08
CA LEU A 81 -7.88 8.37 -1.50
C LEU A 81 -8.49 8.53 -2.91
N SER A 82 -8.25 7.57 -3.82
CA SER A 82 -8.87 7.58 -5.15
C SER A 82 -10.40 7.52 -5.09
N ILE A 83 -10.98 6.95 -4.02
CA ILE A 83 -12.42 6.83 -3.83
C ILE A 83 -13.02 8.19 -3.46
N VAL A 84 -12.31 8.97 -2.65
CA VAL A 84 -12.72 10.33 -2.29
C VAL A 84 -12.62 11.23 -3.52
N TRP A 85 -11.53 11.11 -4.29
CA TRP A 85 -11.37 11.83 -5.56
C TRP A 85 -12.49 11.53 -6.56
N ASP A 86 -12.80 10.24 -6.76
CA ASP A 86 -13.89 9.81 -7.64
C ASP A 86 -15.24 10.41 -7.20
N ARG A 87 -15.44 10.64 -5.88
CA ARG A 87 -16.66 11.26 -5.34
C ARG A 87 -16.68 12.78 -5.50
N GLU A 88 -15.56 13.46 -5.25
CA GLU A 88 -15.45 14.92 -5.21
C GLU A 88 -15.48 15.58 -6.59
N PHE A 89 -14.85 14.97 -7.60
CA PHE A 89 -14.78 15.51 -8.97
C PHE A 89 -16.02 15.27 -9.85
N GLY A 90 -17.16 14.86 -9.28
CA GLY A 90 -18.42 14.88 -10.02
C GLY A 90 -18.82 13.56 -10.71
N PHE A 91 -18.43 12.40 -10.18
CA PHE A 91 -19.25 11.19 -10.36
C PHE A 91 -20.67 11.40 -9.79
N LEU A 92 -20.93 12.49 -9.06
CA LEU A 92 -22.26 12.91 -8.59
C LEU A 92 -23.33 12.98 -9.69
N LYS A 93 -22.99 13.19 -10.97
CA LYS A 93 -23.93 13.13 -12.11
C LYS A 93 -24.01 11.76 -12.81
N GLU A 94 -22.97 10.92 -12.74
CA GLU A 94 -22.99 9.54 -13.27
C GLU A 94 -23.61 8.52 -12.27
N VAL A 95 -23.49 8.76 -10.95
CA VAL A 95 -24.10 7.93 -9.87
C VAL A 95 -25.61 7.96 -9.90
N LEU A 96 -26.23 9.06 -10.33
CA LEU A 96 -27.69 9.15 -10.40
C LEU A 96 -28.30 8.19 -11.45
N VAL A 97 -27.47 7.54 -12.29
CA VAL A 97 -27.90 6.69 -13.41
C VAL A 97 -27.34 5.26 -13.34
N ALA A 98 -26.38 4.95 -12.46
CA ALA A 98 -25.70 3.66 -12.42
C ALA A 98 -26.36 2.66 -11.44
N PRO A 99 -26.97 1.54 -11.90
CA PRO A 99 -27.65 0.58 -11.04
C PRO A 99 -26.67 -0.47 -10.50
N ILE A 100 -25.73 -0.04 -9.64
CA ILE A 100 -24.72 -0.91 -9.01
C ILE A 100 -24.90 -0.92 -7.50
N SER A 101 -24.88 -2.11 -6.89
CA SER A 101 -25.00 -2.23 -5.44
C SER A 101 -23.78 -1.59 -4.73
N ARG A 102 -24.03 -0.85 -3.64
CA ARG A 102 -22.96 -0.19 -2.86
C ARG A 102 -21.90 -1.19 -2.38
N THR A 103 -22.30 -2.42 -2.07
CA THR A 103 -21.43 -3.52 -1.64
C THR A 103 -20.49 -3.97 -2.75
N ALA A 104 -20.96 -4.07 -4.01
CA ALA A 104 -20.11 -4.41 -5.15
C ALA A 104 -19.01 -3.36 -5.40
N ILE A 105 -19.33 -2.08 -5.17
CA ILE A 105 -18.35 -0.99 -5.28
C ILE A 105 -17.27 -1.11 -4.21
N VAL A 106 -17.67 -1.32 -2.95
CA VAL A 106 -16.75 -1.49 -1.83
C VAL A 106 -15.83 -2.68 -2.05
N LEU A 107 -16.37 -3.83 -2.45
CA LEU A 107 -15.56 -5.04 -2.70
C LEU A 107 -14.61 -4.88 -3.88
N GLY A 108 -15.07 -4.28 -4.99
CA GLY A 108 -14.22 -4.00 -6.16
C GLY A 108 -13.07 -3.03 -5.84
N LYS A 109 -13.35 -1.97 -5.07
CA LYS A 109 -12.34 -1.03 -4.58
C LYS A 109 -11.38 -1.66 -3.57
N ALA A 110 -11.88 -2.51 -2.67
CA ALA A 110 -11.06 -3.23 -1.70
C ALA A 110 -10.07 -4.16 -2.41
N CYS A 111 -10.54 -4.94 -3.39
CA CYS A 111 -9.67 -5.78 -4.22
C CYS A 111 -8.69 -4.95 -5.06
N GLY A 112 -9.11 -3.79 -5.57
CA GLY A 112 -8.26 -2.89 -6.34
C GLY A 112 -7.12 -2.33 -5.53
N GLY A 113 -7.43 -1.75 -4.38
CA GLY A 113 -6.43 -1.19 -3.48
C GLY A 113 -5.50 -2.24 -2.88
N SER A 114 -6.03 -3.41 -2.50
CA SER A 114 -5.19 -4.50 -2.00
C SER A 114 -4.24 -5.02 -3.06
N THR A 115 -4.71 -5.20 -4.30
CA THR A 115 -3.86 -5.62 -5.42
C THR A 115 -2.76 -4.59 -5.72
N GLN A 116 -3.09 -3.29 -5.70
CA GLN A 116 -2.10 -2.23 -5.90
C GLN A 116 -1.02 -2.25 -4.83
N ALA A 117 -1.41 -2.36 -3.56
CA ALA A 117 -0.48 -2.43 -2.44
C ALA A 117 0.36 -3.72 -2.48
N MET A 118 -0.24 -4.84 -2.88
CA MET A 118 0.47 -6.11 -3.06
C MET A 118 1.48 -6.04 -4.20
N LEU A 119 1.13 -5.45 -5.33
CA LEU A 119 2.06 -5.23 -6.45
C LEU A 119 3.26 -4.37 -6.01
N GLN A 120 3.03 -3.30 -5.25
CA GLN A 120 4.12 -2.46 -4.76
C GLN A 120 5.00 -3.18 -3.72
N GLY A 121 4.39 -3.96 -2.81
CA GLY A 121 5.16 -4.79 -1.89
C GLY A 121 5.98 -5.85 -2.62
N LEU A 122 5.46 -6.45 -3.70
CA LEU A 122 6.19 -7.42 -4.53
C LEU A 122 7.33 -6.77 -5.31
N ILE A 123 7.12 -5.56 -5.84
CA ILE A 123 8.20 -4.78 -6.45
C ILE A 123 9.30 -4.57 -5.42
N MET A 124 8.93 -4.20 -4.18
CA MET A 124 9.91 -4.01 -3.12
C MET A 124 10.63 -5.30 -2.73
N LEU A 125 9.91 -6.42 -2.65
CA LEU A 125 10.47 -7.76 -2.42
C LEU A 125 11.50 -8.15 -3.50
N ALA A 126 11.27 -7.76 -4.75
CA ALA A 126 12.21 -8.01 -5.85
C ALA A 126 13.55 -7.25 -5.71
N PHE A 127 13.63 -6.21 -4.87
CA PHE A 127 14.89 -5.55 -4.53
C PHE A 127 15.75 -6.32 -3.51
N ALA A 128 15.21 -7.35 -2.83
CA ALA A 128 15.95 -8.17 -1.85
C ALA A 128 17.32 -8.67 -2.35
N PRO A 129 17.43 -9.33 -3.53
CA PRO A 129 18.70 -9.85 -4.02
C PRO A 129 19.72 -8.75 -4.35
N ILE A 130 19.26 -7.57 -4.76
CA ILE A 130 20.14 -6.42 -5.06
C ILE A 130 20.82 -5.90 -3.80
N LEU A 131 20.16 -6.04 -2.64
CA LEU A 131 20.63 -5.56 -1.35
C LEU A 131 21.41 -6.62 -0.55
N GLY A 132 21.50 -7.84 -1.08
CA GLY A 132 22.19 -8.96 -0.42
C GLY A 132 21.42 -9.54 0.78
N VAL A 133 20.12 -9.27 0.90
CA VAL A 133 19.25 -9.82 1.96
C VAL A 133 19.01 -11.31 1.69
N ARG A 134 19.32 -12.17 2.66
CA ARG A 134 19.15 -13.62 2.51
C ARG A 134 17.75 -14.03 2.93
N LEU A 135 16.83 -14.10 1.96
CA LEU A 135 15.47 -14.58 2.20
C LEU A 135 15.37 -16.08 1.93
N ASN A 136 14.95 -16.84 2.95
CA ASN A 136 14.51 -18.22 2.76
C ASN A 136 13.12 -18.25 2.10
N LEU A 137 12.81 -19.35 1.39
CA LEU A 137 11.54 -19.51 0.69
C LEU A 137 10.34 -19.42 1.66
N VAL A 138 10.51 -19.90 2.90
CA VAL A 138 9.51 -19.81 3.97
C VAL A 138 9.22 -18.34 4.31
N ASN A 139 10.26 -17.54 4.56
CA ASN A 139 10.14 -16.11 4.89
C ASN A 139 9.46 -15.34 3.75
N VAL A 140 9.74 -15.69 2.50
CA VAL A 140 9.06 -15.08 1.33
C VAL A 140 7.56 -15.38 1.35
N MET A 141 7.17 -16.63 1.62
CA MET A 141 5.75 -16.99 1.68
C MET A 141 5.04 -16.31 2.86
N GLU A 142 5.67 -16.24 4.03
CA GLU A 142 5.14 -15.52 5.19
C GLU A 142 4.96 -14.03 4.89
N LEU A 143 5.95 -13.38 4.24
CA LEU A 143 5.85 -11.98 3.82
C LEU A 143 4.69 -11.77 2.85
N ILE A 144 4.53 -12.63 1.86
CA ILE A 144 3.41 -12.53 0.91
C ILE A 144 2.07 -12.69 1.64
N ALA A 145 1.94 -13.65 2.56
CA ALA A 145 0.73 -13.85 3.35
C ALA A 145 0.40 -12.62 4.21
N LEU A 146 1.40 -12.05 4.90
CA LEU A 146 1.25 -10.83 5.69
C LEU A 146 0.90 -9.63 4.82
N MET A 147 1.51 -9.49 3.64
CA MET A 147 1.18 -8.44 2.69
C MET A 147 -0.27 -8.52 2.21
N ILE A 148 -0.79 -9.73 1.95
CA ILE A 148 -2.20 -9.93 1.57
C ILE A 148 -3.12 -9.45 2.71
N LEU A 149 -2.86 -9.89 3.93
CA LEU A 149 -3.67 -9.54 5.10
C LEU A 149 -3.60 -8.02 5.39
N MET A 150 -2.40 -7.45 5.43
CA MET A 150 -2.21 -6.01 5.66
C MET A 150 -2.83 -5.16 4.57
N SER A 151 -2.57 -5.49 3.29
CA SER A 151 -3.11 -4.72 2.18
C SER A 151 -4.63 -4.71 2.19
N PHE A 152 -5.27 -5.86 2.43
CA PHE A 152 -6.72 -5.94 2.53
C PHE A 152 -7.27 -5.19 3.74
N ALA A 153 -6.66 -5.34 4.92
CA ALA A 153 -7.08 -4.67 6.14
C ALA A 153 -6.95 -3.14 6.04
N LEU A 154 -5.80 -2.64 5.59
CA LEU A 154 -5.51 -1.21 5.47
C LEU A 154 -6.32 -0.56 4.36
N THR A 155 -6.50 -1.23 3.21
CA THR A 155 -7.39 -0.72 2.16
C THR A 155 -8.83 -0.66 2.67
N SER A 156 -9.32 -1.68 3.37
CA SER A 156 -10.68 -1.70 3.93
C SER A 156 -10.88 -0.60 4.98
N PHE A 157 -9.90 -0.40 5.87
CA PHE A 157 -9.88 0.70 6.83
C PHE A 157 -9.90 2.06 6.12
N GLY A 158 -9.08 2.21 5.08
CA GLY A 158 -9.05 3.37 4.19
C GLY A 158 -10.42 3.67 3.58
N ILE A 159 -11.09 2.64 3.06
CA ILE A 159 -12.43 2.72 2.47
C ILE A 159 -13.47 3.16 3.52
N LEU A 160 -13.39 2.63 4.74
CA LEU A 160 -14.32 2.97 5.81
C LEU A 160 -14.27 4.45 6.18
N ILE A 161 -13.06 5.01 6.28
CA ILE A 161 -12.88 6.45 6.51
C ILE A 161 -13.29 7.26 5.27
N ALA A 162 -12.90 6.81 4.07
CA ALA A 162 -13.29 7.44 2.80
C ALA A 162 -14.81 7.49 2.63
N ALA A 163 -15.56 6.51 3.17
CA ALA A 163 -17.02 6.49 3.12
C ALA A 163 -17.66 7.63 3.93
N ARG A 164 -16.98 8.16 4.95
CA ARG A 164 -17.47 9.26 5.81
C ARG A 164 -16.96 10.64 5.38
N MET A 165 -15.96 10.70 4.52
CA MET A 165 -15.31 11.95 4.10
C MET A 165 -15.90 12.46 2.78
N LYS A 166 -16.03 13.80 2.68
CA LYS A 166 -16.56 14.50 1.50
C LYS A 166 -15.50 15.33 0.77
N SER A 167 -14.40 15.69 1.43
CA SER A 167 -13.31 16.46 0.85
C SER A 167 -12.00 15.67 0.86
N MET A 168 -11.22 15.83 -0.19
CA MET A 168 -9.90 15.25 -0.34
C MET A 168 -8.96 15.71 0.77
N HIS A 169 -8.96 17.01 1.05
CA HIS A 169 -8.13 17.61 2.08
C HIS A 169 -8.45 17.04 3.47
N GLY A 170 -9.73 16.89 3.81
CA GLY A 170 -10.14 16.30 5.08
C GLY A 170 -9.71 14.84 5.20
N PHE A 171 -9.88 14.06 4.12
CA PHE A 171 -9.42 12.67 4.08
C PHE A 171 -7.91 12.55 4.28
N GLN A 172 -7.13 13.37 3.59
CA GLN A 172 -5.67 13.38 3.73
C GLN A 172 -5.24 13.73 5.14
N MET A 173 -5.84 14.73 5.80
CA MET A 173 -5.52 15.08 7.17
C MET A 173 -5.80 13.92 8.15
N VAL A 174 -7.00 13.34 8.06
CA VAL A 174 -7.38 12.21 8.93
C VAL A 174 -6.48 11.01 8.68
N MET A 175 -6.22 10.66 7.43
CA MET A 175 -5.31 9.56 7.12
C MET A 175 -3.89 9.82 7.59
N ASN A 176 -3.38 11.04 7.44
CA ASN A 176 -2.02 11.35 7.86
C ASN A 176 -1.87 11.21 9.39
N PHE A 177 -2.89 11.60 10.15
CA PHE A 177 -2.95 11.39 11.59
C PHE A 177 -2.85 9.91 11.99
N PHE A 178 -3.42 8.98 11.22
CA PHE A 178 -3.28 7.54 11.46
C PHE A 178 -1.98 6.95 10.88
N LEU A 179 -1.54 7.45 9.72
CA LEU A 179 -0.34 7.01 9.02
C LEU A 179 0.92 7.25 9.86
N MET A 180 1.01 8.39 10.54
CA MET A 180 2.21 8.75 11.29
C MET A 180 2.48 7.79 12.47
N PRO A 181 1.51 7.46 13.34
CA PRO A 181 1.66 6.40 14.34
C PRO A 181 1.95 5.02 13.74
N MET A 182 1.21 4.62 12.71
CA MET A 182 1.41 3.30 12.10
C MET A 182 2.78 3.17 11.42
N PHE A 183 3.31 4.26 10.88
CA PHE A 183 4.65 4.30 10.30
C PHE A 183 5.72 3.98 11.34
N PHE A 184 5.63 4.56 12.55
CA PHE A 184 6.56 4.24 13.64
C PHE A 184 6.40 2.80 14.14
N LEU A 185 5.17 2.27 14.15
CA LEU A 185 4.87 0.89 14.54
C LEU A 185 5.20 -0.14 13.45
N SER A 186 5.63 0.27 12.25
CA SER A 186 5.92 -0.65 11.13
C SER A 186 7.17 -1.50 11.30
N GLY A 187 7.95 -1.29 12.37
CA GLY A 187 9.22 -1.97 12.60
C GLY A 187 10.38 -1.49 11.71
N ALA A 188 10.13 -0.59 10.74
CA ALA A 188 11.17 -0.01 9.90
C ALA A 188 12.05 1.01 10.64
N MET A 189 11.51 1.67 11.67
CA MET A 189 12.20 2.74 12.41
C MET A 189 12.71 2.30 13.77
N PHE A 190 12.00 1.38 14.43
CA PHE A 190 12.36 0.89 15.74
C PHE A 190 12.52 -0.62 15.68
N PRO A 191 13.67 -1.16 16.12
CA PRO A 191 13.78 -2.57 16.41
C PRO A 191 12.96 -2.87 17.66
N ILE A 192 11.76 -3.41 17.47
CA ILE A 192 10.86 -3.91 18.51
C ILE A 192 10.91 -5.43 18.59
#